data_AF-A0A8X7WEH2-F1
#
_entry.id   AF-A0A8X7WEH2-F1
#
_cell.length_a   1.000
_cell.length_b   1.000
_cell.length_c   1.000
_cell.angle_alpha   90.00
_cell.angle_beta   90.00
_cell.angle_gamma   90.00
#
_symmetry.space_group_name_H-M   'P 1'
#
loop_
_entity.id
_entity.type
_entity.pdbx_description
1 polymer ?
#
loop_
_entity_poly.entity_id
_entity_poly.type
_entity_poly.pdbx_seq_one_letter_code
_entity_poly.pdbx_strand_id
1 'polypeptide(L)'
;MKSKRTKRAKTLSNGREKSVPIPTDLIIDIFLRPPLKSVARFRCVSMLWASIVALPYLTKLFTNRDSAHPQLLFVYRQLDKLVFLSSPQPQNLDENSSYVAVKHLPRIPFHCSSCYVSGLVQGLLSLRVISKRMQPVHIICNPSTGQALTLPKIKRMRGRLIRARNLLGYDPIDNQSRYFLDQPQVLTLGTGELKWRRIKCSPPQNYFQPGKCINGVLYYPVRTPKRDMIGCFHVRSETFSFIEVEGTLKGEVFSCTLINYNGKLGSLITRYCFVDRACRSIKLLVIGNFEKQESSKHEYVLPPMWEDVVGRAELRLVGLVGTNEVVLSDPSQVIYYNIETRGVAKVAIQGIEASPECEFATFLHHIEDLKLAQAFK
;
A
#
# COMPACT_ATOMS: atom_id res chain seq x y z
N MET A 1 -41.23 -41.10 46.70
CA MET A 1 -42.37 -40.52 45.95
C MET A 1 -41.93 -40.18 44.54
N LYS A 2 -42.56 -40.81 43.54
CA LYS A 2 -42.38 -40.55 42.10
C LYS A 2 -43.26 -39.38 41.68
N SER A 3 -42.79 -38.47 40.83
CA SER A 3 -43.65 -37.62 40.00
C SER A 3 -42.87 -37.18 38.76
N LYS A 4 -42.95 -37.99 37.70
CA LYS A 4 -43.79 -37.82 36.51
C LYS A 4 -43.22 -36.81 35.50
N ARG A 5 -42.45 -37.41 34.59
CA ARG A 5 -42.14 -36.98 33.23
C ARG A 5 -43.46 -36.67 32.51
N THR A 6 -43.67 -35.42 32.09
CA THR A 6 -44.77 -35.07 31.18
C THR A 6 -44.18 -34.76 29.81
N LYS A 7 -44.27 -35.74 28.91
CA LYS A 7 -44.10 -35.55 27.46
C LYS A 7 -45.20 -34.59 27.01
N ARG A 8 -44.87 -33.36 26.62
CA ARG A 8 -45.81 -32.52 25.85
C ARG A 8 -45.54 -32.73 24.37
N ALA A 9 -46.59 -33.19 23.70
CA ALA A 9 -46.60 -33.66 22.32
C ALA A 9 -46.13 -32.59 21.33
N LYS A 10 -45.40 -33.05 20.31
CA LYS A 10 -45.22 -32.33 19.04
C LYS A 10 -46.60 -32.02 18.48
N THR A 11 -46.97 -30.75 18.49
CA THR A 11 -48.01 -30.25 17.60
C THR A 11 -47.27 -29.53 16.48
N LEU A 12 -47.03 -30.27 15.39
CA LEU A 12 -46.67 -29.72 14.10
C LEU A 12 -47.91 -28.98 13.56
N SER A 13 -48.19 -27.79 14.07
CA SER A 13 -49.04 -26.86 13.33
C SER A 13 -48.16 -26.23 12.26
N ASN A 14 -48.26 -26.82 11.07
CA ASN A 14 -47.58 -26.43 9.85
C ASN A 14 -48.07 -25.04 9.41
N GLY A 15 -47.59 -24.00 10.07
CA GLY A 15 -47.73 -22.60 9.66
C GLY A 15 -46.56 -22.22 8.74
N ARG A 16 -46.35 -22.97 7.65
CA ARG A 16 -45.60 -22.44 6.51
C ARG A 16 -46.55 -21.48 5.81
N GLU A 17 -46.63 -20.25 6.31
CA GLU A 17 -46.76 -19.14 5.37
C GLU A 17 -45.62 -19.31 4.38
N LYS A 18 -45.97 -19.51 3.11
CA LYS A 18 -45.00 -19.52 2.02
C LYS A 18 -44.44 -18.10 1.92
N SER A 19 -43.46 -17.77 2.75
CA SER A 19 -42.64 -16.58 2.56
C SER A 19 -42.00 -16.74 1.19
N VAL A 20 -42.39 -15.91 0.23
CA VAL A 20 -41.76 -15.88 -1.09
C VAL A 20 -40.27 -15.59 -0.84
N PRO A 21 -39.35 -16.48 -1.26
CA PRO A 21 -37.94 -16.23 -1.07
C PRO A 21 -37.57 -14.97 -1.84
N ILE A 22 -36.88 -14.04 -1.16
CA ILE A 22 -36.40 -12.82 -1.82
C ILE A 22 -35.51 -13.25 -3.00
N PRO A 23 -35.82 -12.80 -4.23
CA PRO A 23 -34.99 -13.05 -5.39
C PRO A 23 -33.52 -12.67 -5.16
N THR A 24 -32.59 -13.50 -5.65
CA THR A 24 -31.15 -13.34 -5.42
C THR A 24 -30.61 -11.99 -5.93
N ASP A 25 -31.15 -11.51 -7.04
CA ASP A 25 -30.90 -10.20 -7.63
C ASP A 25 -31.26 -9.04 -6.68
N LEU A 26 -32.39 -9.13 -5.97
CA LEU A 26 -32.77 -8.13 -4.97
C LEU A 26 -31.87 -8.21 -3.73
N ILE A 27 -31.42 -9.39 -3.33
CA ILE A 27 -30.43 -9.55 -2.25
C ILE A 27 -29.09 -8.91 -2.64
N ILE A 28 -28.66 -9.10 -3.89
CA ILE A 28 -27.45 -8.46 -4.44
C ILE A 28 -27.60 -6.95 -4.43
N ASP A 29 -28.72 -6.40 -4.90
CA ASP A 29 -28.97 -4.96 -4.90
C ASP A 29 -28.98 -4.39 -3.47
N ILE A 30 -29.56 -5.11 -2.50
CA ILE A 30 -29.46 -4.75 -1.07
C ILE A 30 -28.00 -4.72 -0.61
N PHE A 31 -27.16 -5.66 -1.03
CA PHE A 31 -25.75 -5.67 -0.65
C PHE A 31 -24.94 -4.53 -1.28
N LEU A 32 -25.34 -4.06 -2.47
CA LEU A 32 -24.67 -2.96 -3.17
C LEU A 32 -24.99 -1.58 -2.61
N ARG A 33 -25.97 -1.43 -1.72
CA ARG A 33 -26.36 -0.12 -1.16
C ARG A 33 -25.50 0.31 0.05
N PRO A 34 -25.33 -0.49 1.12
CA PRO A 34 -24.65 -0.04 2.34
C PRO A 34 -23.11 -0.19 2.30
N PRO A 35 -22.37 0.35 3.30
CA PRO A 35 -20.92 0.17 3.45
C PRO A 35 -20.51 -1.29 3.70
N LEU A 36 -19.28 -1.69 3.33
CA LEU A 36 -18.80 -3.08 3.45
C LEU A 36 -18.91 -3.65 4.88
N LYS A 37 -18.67 -2.81 5.91
CA LYS A 37 -18.83 -3.22 7.32
C LYS A 37 -20.25 -3.69 7.63
N SER A 38 -21.26 -3.10 6.99
CA SER A 38 -22.66 -3.52 7.12
C SER A 38 -22.94 -4.79 6.32
N VAL A 39 -22.38 -4.92 5.12
CA VAL A 39 -22.48 -6.14 4.29
C VAL A 39 -21.86 -7.35 4.99
N ALA A 40 -20.76 -7.17 5.72
CA ALA A 40 -20.15 -8.25 6.50
C ALA A 40 -21.10 -8.82 7.57
N ARG A 41 -21.97 -7.99 8.16
CA ARG A 41 -22.97 -8.40 9.16
C ARG A 41 -24.15 -9.15 8.53
N PHE A 42 -24.43 -8.93 7.25
CA PHE A 42 -25.49 -9.63 6.50
C PHE A 42 -25.23 -11.13 6.35
N ARG A 43 -23.99 -11.57 6.54
CA ARG A 43 -23.64 -13.01 6.63
C ARG A 43 -24.34 -13.72 7.79
N CYS A 44 -24.80 -12.98 8.80
CA CYS A 44 -25.51 -13.54 9.95
C CYS A 44 -27.03 -13.68 9.72
N VAL A 45 -27.57 -13.17 8.61
CA VAL A 45 -29.02 -13.15 8.33
C VAL A 45 -29.54 -14.54 7.91
N SER A 46 -28.81 -15.23 7.03
CA SER A 46 -29.13 -16.60 6.60
C SER A 46 -27.95 -17.25 5.89
N MET A 47 -28.00 -18.59 5.71
CA MET A 47 -26.99 -19.30 4.91
C MET A 47 -26.96 -18.83 3.45
N LEU A 48 -28.12 -18.49 2.86
CA LEU A 48 -28.21 -17.96 1.49
C LEU A 48 -27.50 -16.60 1.37
N TRP A 49 -27.74 -15.71 2.34
CA TRP A 49 -27.10 -14.39 2.38
C TRP A 49 -25.59 -14.53 2.58
N ALA A 50 -25.16 -15.44 3.47
CA ALA A 50 -23.75 -15.76 3.67
C ALA A 50 -23.07 -16.28 2.38
N SER A 51 -23.75 -17.14 1.60
CA SER A 51 -23.22 -17.65 0.34
C SER A 51 -23.16 -16.58 -0.75
N ILE A 52 -24.16 -15.70 -0.83
CA ILE A 52 -24.18 -14.60 -1.82
C ILE A 52 -23.07 -13.60 -1.51
N VAL A 53 -22.89 -13.17 -0.26
CA VAL A 53 -21.78 -12.28 0.14
C VAL A 53 -20.42 -12.89 -0.19
N ALA A 54 -20.30 -14.22 -0.14
CA ALA A 54 -19.06 -14.93 -0.47
C ALA A 54 -18.81 -15.07 -1.98
N LEU A 55 -19.75 -14.68 -2.86
CA LEU A 55 -19.59 -14.79 -4.31
C LEU A 55 -18.36 -13.99 -4.79
N PRO A 56 -17.51 -14.58 -5.65
CA PRO A 56 -16.30 -13.92 -6.15
C PRO A 56 -16.58 -12.59 -6.85
N TYR A 57 -17.64 -12.51 -7.66
CA TYR A 57 -18.03 -11.29 -8.37
C TYR A 57 -18.46 -10.16 -7.41
N LEU A 58 -19.27 -10.45 -6.39
CA LEU A 58 -19.67 -9.44 -5.40
C LEU A 58 -18.49 -9.01 -4.54
N THR A 59 -17.64 -9.94 -4.14
CA THR A 59 -16.38 -9.60 -3.47
C THR A 59 -15.61 -8.59 -4.33
N LYS A 60 -15.43 -8.87 -5.63
CA LYS A 60 -14.72 -7.98 -6.56
C LYS A 60 -15.40 -6.61 -6.70
N LEU A 61 -16.73 -6.57 -6.76
CA LEU A 61 -17.49 -5.31 -6.79
C LEU A 61 -17.32 -4.49 -5.51
N PHE A 62 -17.37 -5.12 -4.33
CA PHE A 62 -17.14 -4.42 -3.07
C PHE A 62 -15.70 -3.91 -2.97
N THR A 63 -14.71 -4.71 -3.37
CA THR A 63 -13.31 -4.28 -3.45
C THR A 63 -13.14 -3.11 -4.42
N ASN A 64 -13.82 -3.11 -5.57
CA ASN A 64 -13.79 -1.99 -6.52
C ASN A 64 -14.51 -0.73 -5.97
N ARG A 65 -15.58 -0.91 -5.20
CA ARG A 65 -16.35 0.20 -4.60
C ARG A 65 -15.62 0.84 -3.41
N ASP A 66 -14.92 0.05 -2.59
CA ASP A 66 -14.04 0.57 -1.55
C ASP A 66 -12.75 1.14 -2.15
N SER A 67 -12.29 0.61 -3.29
CA SER A 67 -11.24 1.26 -4.09
C SER A 67 -11.67 2.64 -4.63
N ALA A 68 -12.98 2.97 -4.62
CA ALA A 68 -13.45 4.31 -4.99
C ALA A 68 -13.22 5.35 -3.88
N HIS A 69 -12.82 4.94 -2.67
CA HIS A 69 -12.45 5.82 -1.57
C HIS A 69 -11.02 5.53 -1.12
N PRO A 70 -10.00 6.00 -1.86
CA PRO A 70 -8.61 5.77 -1.50
C PRO A 70 -8.34 6.26 -0.07
N GLN A 71 -7.75 5.39 0.75
CA GLN A 71 -7.37 5.74 2.11
C GLN A 71 -5.88 6.06 2.18
N LEU A 72 -5.53 6.99 3.05
CA LEU A 72 -4.17 7.09 3.56
C LEU A 72 -3.92 5.97 4.54
N LEU A 73 -2.76 5.35 4.46
CA LEU A 73 -2.24 4.45 5.48
C LEU A 73 -0.98 5.06 6.09
N PHE A 74 -1.01 5.28 7.39
CA PHE A 74 0.15 5.66 8.18
C PHE A 74 0.71 4.43 8.89
N VAL A 75 2.03 4.30 8.85
CA VAL A 75 2.76 3.19 9.45
C VAL A 75 3.89 3.76 10.28
N TYR A 76 3.96 3.38 11.55
CA TYR A 76 5.11 3.72 12.39
C TYR A 76 5.41 2.63 13.40
N ARG A 77 6.69 2.58 13.81
CA ARG A 77 7.15 1.68 14.86
C ARG A 77 6.99 2.34 16.23
N GLN A 78 6.34 1.64 17.14
CA GLN A 78 6.23 2.02 18.56
C GLN A 78 6.79 0.88 19.42
N LEU A 79 7.98 1.07 19.99
CA LEU A 79 8.70 0.04 20.77
C LEU A 79 8.78 -1.29 20.00
N ASP A 80 8.12 -2.33 20.52
CA ASP A 80 8.05 -3.69 19.99
C ASP A 80 6.76 -3.95 19.19
N LYS A 81 6.17 -2.92 18.58
CA LYS A 81 4.94 -3.05 17.79
C LYS A 81 5.02 -2.19 16.54
N LEU A 82 4.42 -2.69 15.47
CA LEU A 82 4.09 -1.89 14.28
C LEU A 82 2.66 -1.39 14.41
N VAL A 83 2.48 -0.08 14.33
CA VAL A 83 1.19 0.58 14.43
C VAL A 83 0.75 1.04 13.05
N PHE A 84 -0.53 0.81 12.78
CA PHE A 84 -1.17 1.15 11.52
C PHE A 84 -2.38 2.04 11.81
N LEU A 85 -2.48 3.12 11.06
CA LEU A 85 -3.61 4.01 11.10
C LEU A 85 -4.11 4.22 9.68
N SER A 86 -5.42 4.20 9.47
CA SER A 86 -6.01 4.59 8.18
C SER A 86 -6.85 5.85 8.31
N SER A 87 -6.90 6.62 7.23
CA SER A 87 -7.79 7.76 7.10
C SER A 87 -8.43 7.79 5.72
N PRO A 88 -9.71 8.16 5.59
CA PRO A 88 -10.22 8.58 4.29
C PRO A 88 -9.38 9.73 3.76
N GLN A 89 -9.14 9.74 2.45
CA GLN A 89 -8.58 10.91 1.83
C GLN A 89 -9.67 12.01 1.73
N PRO A 90 -9.41 13.24 2.21
CA PRO A 90 -10.34 14.36 2.06
C PRO A 90 -10.60 14.63 0.57
N GLN A 91 -11.88 14.78 0.21
CA GLN A 91 -12.31 15.01 -1.18
C GLN A 91 -12.57 16.50 -1.48
N ASN A 92 -12.80 17.33 -0.47
CA ASN A 92 -13.00 18.78 -0.59
C ASN A 92 -12.15 19.46 0.51
N LEU A 93 -11.14 20.21 0.10
CA LEU A 93 -10.16 20.84 1.00
C LEU A 93 -10.37 22.36 1.13
N ASP A 94 -11.62 22.81 1.09
CA ASP A 94 -11.98 24.23 1.04
C ASP A 94 -11.82 24.98 2.38
N GLU A 95 -11.49 24.28 3.47
CA GLU A 95 -11.29 24.89 4.79
C GLU A 95 -9.86 24.75 5.31
N ASN A 96 -9.26 25.90 5.62
CA ASN A 96 -7.97 26.00 6.31
C ASN A 96 -8.04 25.28 7.67
N SER A 97 -7.17 24.27 7.83
CA SER A 97 -7.01 23.46 9.06
C SER A 97 -8.18 22.55 9.42
N SER A 98 -8.47 21.57 8.56
CA SER A 98 -9.24 20.40 8.97
C SER A 98 -8.36 19.42 9.77
N TYR A 99 -8.94 18.79 10.78
CA TYR A 99 -8.34 17.64 11.44
C TYR A 99 -8.91 16.36 10.85
N VAL A 100 -8.07 15.36 10.74
CA VAL A 100 -8.48 14.05 10.25
C VAL A 100 -8.44 13.06 11.40
N ALA A 101 -9.61 12.50 11.70
CA ALA A 101 -9.75 11.39 12.62
C ALA A 101 -9.19 10.12 11.98
N VAL A 102 -8.15 9.56 12.60
CA VAL A 102 -7.57 8.30 12.15
C VAL A 102 -8.28 7.11 12.76
N LYS A 103 -8.47 6.08 11.95
CA LYS A 103 -8.92 4.76 12.39
C LYS A 103 -7.69 3.94 12.78
N HIS A 104 -7.64 3.49 14.03
CA HIS A 104 -6.64 2.51 14.45
C HIS A 104 -6.92 1.16 13.82
N LEU A 105 -5.90 0.63 13.14
CA LEU A 105 -5.91 -0.72 12.59
C LEU A 105 -5.20 -1.71 13.55
N PRO A 106 -5.38 -3.02 13.37
CA PRO A 106 -4.72 -4.02 14.22
C PRO A 106 -3.20 -3.84 14.29
N ARG A 107 -2.66 -3.76 15.51
CA ARG A 107 -1.22 -3.67 15.74
C ARG A 107 -0.56 -5.03 15.53
N ILE A 108 0.65 -5.04 14.97
CA ILE A 108 1.43 -6.28 14.80
C ILE A 108 2.57 -6.29 15.81
N PRO A 109 2.62 -7.29 16.73
CA PRO A 109 3.74 -7.47 17.64
C PRO A 109 5.04 -7.69 16.86
N PHE A 110 6.11 -7.07 17.32
CA PHE A 110 7.31 -6.93 16.54
C PHE A 110 8.57 -6.79 17.40
N HIS A 111 9.32 -7.89 17.57
CA HIS A 111 10.54 -7.91 18.40
C HIS A 111 11.81 -7.96 17.53
N CYS A 112 12.31 -6.80 17.09
CA CYS A 112 13.51 -6.67 16.25
C CYS A 112 14.28 -5.38 16.55
N SER A 113 15.55 -5.33 16.11
CA SER A 113 16.41 -4.16 16.30
C SER A 113 16.07 -3.02 15.33
N SER A 114 15.69 -3.34 14.08
CA SER A 114 15.22 -2.36 13.11
C SER A 114 14.17 -2.94 12.16
N CYS A 115 13.34 -2.06 11.56
CA CYS A 115 12.26 -2.42 10.65
C CYS A 115 12.13 -1.40 9.53
N TYR A 116 12.40 -1.83 8.30
CA TYR A 116 12.25 -1.00 7.11
C TYR A 116 10.96 -1.35 6.37
N VAL A 117 10.11 -0.35 6.17
CA VAL A 117 8.95 -0.48 5.30
C VAL A 117 9.37 -0.39 3.84
N SER A 118 9.12 -1.46 3.08
CA SER A 118 9.65 -1.61 1.71
C SER A 118 8.65 -1.19 0.63
N GLY A 119 7.35 -1.21 0.93
CA GLY A 119 6.29 -0.77 0.01
C GLY A 119 4.92 -1.37 0.33
N LEU A 120 3.87 -0.76 -0.23
CA LEU A 120 2.47 -1.20 -0.14
C LEU A 120 1.95 -1.53 -1.55
N VAL A 121 1.38 -2.72 -1.73
CA VAL A 121 0.78 -3.15 -3.00
C VAL A 121 -0.47 -3.98 -2.71
N GLN A 122 -1.61 -3.62 -3.30
CA GLN A 122 -2.90 -4.33 -3.11
C GLN A 122 -3.26 -4.52 -1.63
N GLY A 123 -3.08 -3.49 -0.79
CA GLY A 123 -3.34 -3.55 0.65
C GLY A 123 -2.36 -4.41 1.46
N LEU A 124 -1.36 -5.03 0.82
CA LEU A 124 -0.30 -5.79 1.48
C LEU A 124 0.96 -4.96 1.65
N LEU A 125 1.45 -4.90 2.88
CA LEU A 125 2.65 -4.19 3.26
C LEU A 125 3.84 -5.14 3.33
N SER A 126 4.92 -4.75 2.65
CA SER A 126 6.18 -5.46 2.59
C SER A 126 7.17 -4.86 3.59
N LEU A 127 7.71 -5.69 4.48
CA LEU A 127 8.59 -5.29 5.57
C LEU A 127 9.91 -6.05 5.51
N ARG A 128 11.01 -5.36 5.85
CA ARG A 128 12.32 -5.96 6.08
C ARG A 128 12.76 -5.68 7.49
N VAL A 129 13.14 -6.72 8.20
CA VAL A 129 13.39 -6.59 9.64
C VAL A 129 14.71 -7.23 10.00
N ILE A 130 15.48 -6.57 10.86
CA ILE A 130 16.72 -7.12 11.39
C ILE A 130 16.40 -7.71 12.76
N SER A 131 16.46 -9.03 12.86
CA SER A 131 16.27 -9.72 14.13
C SER A 131 17.37 -9.36 15.14
N LYS A 132 17.14 -9.59 16.43
CA LYS A 132 18.15 -9.40 17.49
C LYS A 132 19.46 -10.18 17.23
N ARG A 133 19.39 -11.26 16.44
CA ARG A 133 20.55 -12.06 16.01
C ARG A 133 21.22 -11.51 14.74
N MET A 134 20.92 -10.28 14.35
CA MET A 134 21.43 -9.59 13.16
C MET A 134 21.13 -10.32 11.84
N GLN A 135 20.03 -11.09 11.79
CA GLN A 135 19.59 -11.77 10.57
C GLN A 135 18.42 -11.00 9.94
N PRO A 136 18.47 -10.73 8.61
CA PRO A 136 17.34 -10.15 7.91
C PRO A 136 16.21 -11.16 7.79
N VAL A 137 14.99 -10.71 8.08
CA VAL A 137 13.75 -11.44 7.92
C VAL A 137 12.81 -10.57 7.06
N HIS A 138 12.09 -11.19 6.15
CA HIS A 138 11.13 -10.51 5.29
C HIS A 138 9.73 -10.89 5.73
N ILE A 139 8.88 -9.89 5.93
CA ILE A 139 7.52 -10.07 6.44
C ILE A 139 6.56 -9.41 5.47
N ILE A 140 5.44 -10.07 5.25
CA ILE A 140 4.27 -9.54 4.56
C ILE A 140 3.20 -9.37 5.61
N CYS A 141 2.54 -8.24 5.63
CA CYS A 141 1.38 -8.08 6.50
C CYS A 141 0.25 -7.36 5.80
N ASN A 142 -0.96 -7.57 6.28
CA ASN A 142 -2.09 -6.73 5.92
C ASN A 142 -2.45 -5.87 7.13
N PRO A 143 -2.23 -4.55 7.01
CA PRO A 143 -2.59 -3.60 8.05
C PRO A 143 -4.05 -3.74 8.49
N SER A 144 -4.97 -4.05 7.58
CA SER A 144 -6.42 -4.10 7.84
C SER A 144 -6.84 -5.29 8.69
N THR A 145 -6.14 -6.42 8.59
CA THR A 145 -6.45 -7.65 9.34
C THR A 145 -5.48 -7.93 10.49
N GLY A 146 -4.32 -7.28 10.51
CA GLY A 146 -3.24 -7.56 11.46
C GLY A 146 -2.52 -8.90 11.23
N GLN A 147 -2.86 -9.60 10.15
CA GLN A 147 -2.21 -10.87 9.83
C GLN A 147 -0.83 -10.59 9.21
N ALA A 148 0.16 -11.38 9.62
CA ALA A 148 1.53 -11.30 9.13
C ALA A 148 2.05 -12.68 8.74
N LEU A 149 2.79 -12.74 7.64
CA LEU A 149 3.52 -13.91 7.18
C LEU A 149 5.02 -13.60 7.18
N THR A 150 5.79 -14.47 7.80
CA THR A 150 7.25 -14.47 7.64
C THR A 150 7.62 -15.29 6.41
N LEU A 151 8.37 -14.69 5.48
CA LEU A 151 8.84 -15.36 4.28
C LEU A 151 9.94 -16.39 4.60
N PRO A 152 10.09 -17.45 3.78
CA PRO A 152 11.13 -18.45 3.96
C PRO A 152 12.52 -17.80 4.03
N LYS A 153 13.41 -18.39 4.83
CA LYS A 153 14.79 -17.90 4.92
C LYS A 153 15.52 -18.14 3.59
N ILE A 154 16.22 -17.11 3.13
CA ILE A 154 17.11 -17.22 1.98
C ILE A 154 18.38 -17.95 2.44
N LYS A 155 18.82 -18.98 1.71
CA LYS A 155 20.09 -19.66 2.02
C LYS A 155 21.24 -18.66 1.93
N ARG A 156 22.06 -18.59 2.99
CA ARG A 156 23.17 -17.63 3.14
C ARG A 156 24.09 -17.65 1.91
N MET A 157 24.19 -16.52 1.21
CA MET A 157 25.37 -16.20 0.41
C MET A 157 26.25 -15.21 1.19
N ARG A 158 27.54 -15.53 1.33
CA ARG A 158 28.51 -14.80 2.15
C ARG A 158 28.50 -13.29 1.85
N GLY A 159 28.50 -12.45 2.90
CA GLY A 159 28.87 -11.03 2.87
C GLY A 159 27.87 -10.00 2.33
N ARG A 160 26.87 -10.37 1.52
CA ARG A 160 26.01 -9.38 0.80
C ARG A 160 24.61 -9.14 1.37
N LEU A 161 24.16 -9.96 2.33
CA LEU A 161 22.75 -9.99 2.78
C LEU A 161 22.29 -8.76 3.59
N ILE A 162 23.21 -7.97 4.16
CA ILE A 162 22.86 -6.83 5.02
C ILE A 162 22.22 -5.69 4.21
N ARG A 163 22.42 -5.64 2.89
CA ARG A 163 21.88 -4.56 2.03
C ARG A 163 20.67 -4.95 1.16
N ALA A 164 20.32 -6.24 1.07
CA ALA A 164 19.27 -6.71 0.18
C ALA A 164 17.88 -6.17 0.58
N ARG A 165 17.34 -5.20 -0.16
CA ARG A 165 15.94 -4.78 0.00
C ARG A 165 15.02 -5.74 -0.76
N ASN A 166 13.83 -5.93 -0.24
CA ASN A 166 12.73 -6.60 -0.92
C ASN A 166 11.88 -5.57 -1.64
N LEU A 167 11.43 -5.96 -2.82
CA LEU A 167 10.45 -5.21 -3.59
C LEU A 167 9.25 -6.11 -3.84
N LEU A 168 8.06 -5.52 -3.73
CA LEU A 168 6.81 -6.21 -3.97
C LEU A 168 6.24 -5.72 -5.31
N GLY A 169 6.05 -6.65 -6.24
CA GLY A 169 5.35 -6.43 -7.49
C GLY A 169 4.01 -7.16 -7.52
N TYR A 170 3.06 -6.65 -8.27
CA TYR A 170 1.76 -7.26 -8.49
C TYR A 170 1.41 -7.23 -9.96
N ASP A 171 1.02 -8.39 -10.49
CA ASP A 171 0.48 -8.51 -11.84
C ASP A 171 -1.06 -8.46 -11.80
N PRO A 172 -1.68 -7.40 -12.38
CA PRO A 172 -3.13 -7.27 -12.39
C PRO A 172 -3.86 -8.27 -13.29
N ILE A 173 -3.19 -8.91 -14.25
CA ILE A 173 -3.85 -9.86 -15.18
C ILE A 173 -3.96 -11.23 -14.53
N ASP A 174 -2.85 -11.76 -14.01
CA ASP A 174 -2.86 -13.06 -13.34
C ASP A 174 -3.32 -12.95 -11.87
N ASN A 175 -3.55 -11.73 -11.38
CA ASN A 175 -3.88 -11.43 -9.98
C ASN A 175 -2.86 -12.04 -9.01
N GLN A 176 -1.57 -11.95 -9.36
CA GLN A 176 -0.47 -12.56 -8.62
C GLN A 176 0.49 -11.51 -8.08
N SER A 177 0.77 -11.62 -6.78
CA SER A 177 1.82 -10.85 -6.12
C SER A 177 3.14 -11.63 -6.12
N ARG A 178 4.24 -10.94 -6.47
CA ARG A 178 5.58 -11.53 -6.51
C ARG A 178 6.57 -10.67 -5.72
N TYR A 179 7.39 -11.34 -4.93
CA TYR A 179 8.47 -10.76 -4.17
C TYR A 179 9.77 -10.90 -4.95
N PHE A 180 10.45 -9.77 -5.10
CA PHE A 180 11.76 -9.71 -5.69
C PHE A 180 12.79 -9.26 -4.65
N LEU A 181 13.98 -9.87 -4.69
CA LEU A 181 15.12 -9.53 -3.84
C LEU A 181 16.31 -9.10 -4.70
N ASP A 182 17.26 -8.38 -4.09
CA ASP A 182 18.55 -7.98 -4.69
C ASP A 182 19.38 -9.13 -5.27
N GLN A 183 19.09 -10.36 -4.85
CA GLN A 183 19.61 -11.55 -5.49
C GLN A 183 18.51 -12.10 -6.38
N PRO A 184 18.82 -12.56 -7.61
CA PRO A 184 17.86 -12.93 -8.66
C PRO A 184 16.98 -14.11 -8.22
N GLN A 185 16.10 -13.84 -7.27
CA GLN A 185 15.26 -14.76 -6.57
C GLN A 185 13.90 -14.10 -6.49
N VAL A 186 12.93 -14.87 -6.94
CA VAL A 186 11.53 -14.48 -6.90
C VAL A 186 10.81 -15.47 -6.01
N LEU A 187 9.86 -14.96 -5.24
CA LEU A 187 8.87 -15.75 -4.54
C LEU A 187 7.50 -15.28 -5.00
N THR A 188 6.64 -16.23 -5.38
CA THR A 188 5.27 -15.96 -5.81
C THR A 188 4.32 -16.27 -4.66
N LEU A 189 3.34 -15.39 -4.43
CA LEU A 189 2.28 -15.62 -3.46
C LEU A 189 1.05 -16.25 -4.12
N GLY A 190 0.26 -17.00 -3.35
CA GLY A 190 -0.99 -17.60 -3.82
C GLY A 190 -0.86 -18.90 -4.62
N THR A 191 0.33 -19.50 -4.66
CA THR A 191 0.58 -20.79 -5.35
C THR A 191 0.61 -22.00 -4.40
N GLY A 192 0.15 -21.85 -3.15
CA GLY A 192 0.23 -22.87 -2.09
C GLY A 192 1.64 -23.16 -1.56
N GLU A 193 2.68 -23.04 -2.38
CA GLU A 193 4.07 -23.29 -2.01
C GLU A 193 4.92 -22.01 -1.98
N LEU A 194 5.34 -21.60 -0.78
CA LEU A 194 6.23 -20.48 -0.57
C LEU A 194 7.69 -20.92 -0.70
N LYS A 195 8.23 -20.87 -1.91
CA LYS A 195 9.65 -21.17 -2.18
C LYS A 195 10.32 -20.06 -2.99
N TRP A 196 11.54 -19.73 -2.58
CA TRP A 196 12.43 -18.91 -3.38
C TRP A 196 12.95 -19.72 -4.56
N ARG A 197 12.82 -19.19 -5.76
CA ARG A 197 13.41 -19.75 -6.98
C ARG A 197 14.30 -18.72 -7.65
N ARG A 198 15.39 -19.19 -8.26
CA ARG A 198 16.30 -18.31 -8.99
C ARG A 198 15.73 -17.97 -10.36
N ILE A 199 15.90 -16.73 -10.78
CA ILE A 199 15.59 -16.27 -12.13
C ILE A 199 16.90 -16.10 -12.93
N LYS A 200 16.82 -16.25 -14.26
CA LYS A 200 18.00 -16.25 -15.14
C LYS A 200 18.72 -14.91 -15.17
N CYS A 201 17.99 -13.82 -15.01
CA CYS A 201 18.51 -12.46 -15.11
C CYS A 201 18.75 -11.86 -13.71
N SER A 202 19.88 -11.17 -13.53
CA SER A 202 20.20 -10.44 -12.29
C SER A 202 20.23 -8.95 -12.55
N PRO A 203 19.65 -8.12 -11.67
CA PRO A 203 19.87 -6.68 -11.77
C PRO A 203 21.37 -6.37 -11.53
N PRO A 204 21.88 -5.27 -12.11
CA PRO A 204 23.23 -4.83 -11.83
C PRO A 204 23.37 -4.46 -10.34
N GLN A 205 24.52 -4.78 -9.78
CA GLN A 205 24.82 -4.64 -8.35
C GLN A 205 24.53 -3.21 -7.84
N ASN A 206 23.63 -3.09 -6.85
CA ASN A 206 23.61 -2.11 -5.72
C ASN A 206 22.32 -1.30 -5.48
N TYR A 207 22.13 -1.00 -4.18
CA TYR A 207 21.22 -0.08 -3.48
C TYR A 207 19.87 0.21 -4.15
N PHE A 208 18.80 -0.40 -3.64
CA PHE A 208 17.44 -0.02 -4.01
C PHE A 208 16.89 1.04 -3.08
N GLN A 209 16.01 1.90 -3.61
CA GLN A 209 14.99 2.58 -2.82
C GLN A 209 13.66 1.83 -2.92
N PRO A 210 12.66 2.12 -2.07
CA PRO A 210 11.31 1.57 -2.24
C PRO A 210 10.86 1.75 -3.69
N GLY A 211 10.44 0.65 -4.31
CA GLY A 211 9.97 0.67 -5.70
C GLY A 211 8.49 1.03 -5.80
N LYS A 212 8.04 1.33 -7.01
CA LYS A 212 6.63 1.55 -7.35
C LYS A 212 6.19 0.50 -8.35
N CYS A 213 5.13 -0.25 -8.03
CA CYS A 213 4.51 -1.16 -8.97
C CYS A 213 3.39 -0.43 -9.73
N ILE A 214 3.43 -0.45 -11.06
CA ILE A 214 2.43 0.17 -11.95
C ILE A 214 2.14 -0.84 -13.06
N ASN A 215 0.87 -1.21 -13.23
CA ASN A 215 0.40 -2.06 -14.34
C ASN A 215 1.23 -3.34 -14.58
N GLY A 216 1.63 -4.05 -13.53
CA GLY A 216 2.42 -5.28 -13.66
C GLY A 216 3.93 -5.08 -13.85
N VAL A 217 4.41 -3.85 -13.80
CA VAL A 217 5.84 -3.51 -13.85
C VAL A 217 6.27 -2.86 -12.54
N LEU A 218 7.30 -3.42 -11.92
CA LEU A 218 7.92 -2.89 -10.71
C LEU A 218 9.11 -2.00 -11.09
N TYR A 219 9.00 -0.71 -10.81
CA TYR A 219 10.02 0.30 -11.06
C TYR A 219 10.81 0.60 -9.79
N TYR A 220 12.13 0.69 -9.88
CA TYR A 220 12.98 0.97 -8.73
C TYR A 220 14.29 1.67 -9.13
N PRO A 221 14.80 2.61 -8.33
CA PRO A 221 16.11 3.22 -8.55
C PRO A 221 17.25 2.18 -8.49
N VAL A 222 18.18 2.24 -9.44
CA VAL A 222 19.35 1.36 -9.54
C VAL A 222 20.61 2.19 -9.75
N ARG A 223 21.63 1.96 -8.92
CA ARG A 223 22.91 2.66 -9.01
C ARG A 223 24.00 1.68 -9.38
N THR A 224 24.67 1.95 -10.49
CA THR A 224 25.90 1.26 -10.88
C THR A 224 27.09 2.20 -10.69
N PRO A 225 28.34 1.69 -10.65
CA PRO A 225 29.52 2.56 -10.58
C PRO A 225 29.61 3.61 -11.70
N LYS A 226 28.97 3.35 -12.86
CA LYS A 226 29.05 4.20 -14.05
C LYS A 226 27.84 5.12 -14.22
N ARG A 227 26.64 4.65 -13.86
CA ARG A 227 25.36 5.32 -14.16
C ARG A 227 24.27 5.01 -13.14
N ASP A 228 23.37 5.98 -12.94
CA ASP A 228 22.09 5.81 -12.27
C ASP A 228 21.02 5.49 -13.32
N MET A 229 20.11 4.58 -13.00
CA MET A 229 19.06 4.10 -13.91
C MET A 229 17.79 3.77 -13.12
N ILE A 230 16.70 3.53 -13.84
CA ILE A 230 15.50 2.92 -13.27
C ILE A 230 15.42 1.47 -13.74
N GLY A 231 15.47 0.53 -12.81
CA GLY A 231 15.21 -0.88 -13.05
C GLY A 231 13.73 -1.12 -13.22
N CYS A 232 13.37 -1.92 -14.22
CA CYS A 232 12.00 -2.32 -14.49
C CYS A 232 11.94 -3.85 -14.43
N PHE A 233 11.18 -4.38 -13.47
CA PHE A 233 10.92 -5.81 -13.37
C PHE A 233 9.49 -6.09 -13.81
N HIS A 234 9.34 -6.80 -14.94
CA HIS A 234 8.04 -7.21 -15.47
C HIS A 234 7.56 -8.43 -14.69
N VAL A 235 6.51 -8.27 -13.89
CA VAL A 235 6.12 -9.27 -12.89
C VAL A 235 5.70 -10.59 -13.54
N ARG A 236 4.95 -10.54 -14.64
CA ARG A 236 4.46 -11.74 -15.33
C ARG A 236 5.56 -12.52 -16.04
N SER A 237 6.31 -11.83 -16.91
CA SER A 237 7.38 -12.45 -17.71
C SER A 237 8.67 -12.68 -16.92
N GLU A 238 8.81 -12.04 -15.76
CA GLU A 238 10.00 -12.07 -14.91
C GLU A 238 11.27 -11.59 -15.62
N THR A 239 11.08 -10.65 -16.53
CA THR A 239 12.15 -10.06 -17.31
C THR A 239 12.54 -8.70 -16.74
N PHE A 240 13.80 -8.32 -16.97
CA PHE A 240 14.29 -7.00 -16.63
C PHE A 240 14.42 -6.15 -17.88
N SER A 241 14.05 -4.89 -17.73
CA SER A 241 14.50 -3.81 -18.60
C SER A 241 15.03 -2.68 -17.74
N PHE A 242 15.76 -1.74 -18.35
CA PHE A 242 16.37 -0.61 -17.66
C PHE A 242 16.12 0.65 -18.45
N ILE A 243 15.80 1.73 -17.73
CA ILE A 243 15.63 3.06 -18.30
C ILE A 243 16.85 3.86 -17.89
N GLU A 244 17.60 4.32 -18.88
CA GLU A 244 18.70 5.25 -18.65
C GLU A 244 18.15 6.63 -18.33
N VAL A 245 18.77 7.24 -17.34
CA VAL A 245 18.38 8.55 -16.84
C VAL A 245 19.49 9.50 -17.27
N GLU A 246 19.19 10.40 -18.22
CA GLU A 246 20.20 11.28 -18.82
C GLU A 246 20.91 12.17 -17.79
N GLY A 247 22.12 12.60 -18.12
CA GLY A 247 23.18 13.04 -17.20
C GLY A 247 22.86 14.16 -16.20
N THR A 248 21.77 14.93 -16.39
CA THR A 248 21.32 15.95 -15.42
C THR A 248 20.68 15.38 -14.16
N LEU A 249 20.39 14.08 -14.13
CA LEU A 249 19.65 13.41 -13.05
C LEU A 249 20.54 12.48 -12.20
N LYS A 250 21.88 12.51 -12.37
CA LYS A 250 22.83 11.71 -11.58
C LYS A 250 22.71 12.08 -10.10
N GLY A 251 22.27 11.16 -9.26
CA GLY A 251 21.93 11.43 -7.86
C GLY A 251 20.47 11.80 -7.60
N GLU A 252 19.78 12.43 -8.55
CA GLU A 252 18.38 12.85 -8.42
C GLU A 252 17.40 11.65 -8.40
N VAL A 253 17.72 10.56 -9.10
CA VAL A 253 16.91 9.31 -9.10
C VAL A 253 16.79 8.68 -7.70
N PHE A 254 17.71 9.01 -6.79
CA PHE A 254 17.71 8.56 -5.40
C PHE A 254 17.22 9.64 -4.43
N SER A 255 16.83 10.80 -4.95
CA SER A 255 16.25 11.91 -4.19
C SER A 255 14.81 12.18 -4.63
N CYS A 256 14.14 11.15 -5.14
CA CYS A 256 12.79 11.27 -5.68
C CYS A 256 11.82 10.26 -5.07
N THR A 257 10.54 10.55 -5.26
CA THR A 257 9.46 9.60 -4.99
C THR A 257 8.85 9.14 -6.31
N LEU A 258 8.92 7.84 -6.57
CA LEU A 258 8.30 7.23 -7.74
C LEU A 258 6.78 7.17 -7.57
N ILE A 259 6.04 7.68 -8.55
CA ILE A 259 4.59 7.76 -8.54
C ILE A 259 3.98 7.11 -9.78
N ASN A 260 2.71 6.74 -9.66
CA ASN A 260 1.88 6.40 -10.81
C ASN A 260 1.24 7.69 -11.32
N TYR A 261 1.60 8.12 -12.52
CA TYR A 261 1.03 9.29 -13.18
C TYR A 261 0.20 8.83 -14.38
N ASN A 262 -1.10 8.61 -14.17
CA ASN A 262 -2.03 8.13 -15.22
C ASN A 262 -1.54 6.85 -15.95
N GLY A 263 -1.02 5.88 -15.19
CA GLY A 263 -0.49 4.63 -15.74
C GLY A 263 0.95 4.73 -16.27
N LYS A 264 1.53 5.93 -16.30
CA LYS A 264 2.93 6.18 -16.64
C LYS A 264 3.79 6.31 -15.37
N LEU A 265 5.08 6.07 -15.51
CA LEU A 265 6.02 6.28 -14.42
C LEU A 265 6.28 7.79 -14.26
N GLY A 266 5.93 8.33 -13.10
CA GLY A 266 6.29 9.67 -12.68
C GLY A 266 7.35 9.63 -11.57
N SER A 267 8.10 10.72 -11.44
CA SER A 267 9.08 10.91 -10.39
C SER A 267 8.97 12.35 -9.87
N LEU A 268 8.61 12.49 -8.59
CA LEU A 268 8.61 13.77 -7.90
C LEU A 268 9.99 13.98 -7.26
N ILE A 269 10.72 14.98 -7.75
CA ILE A 269 12.13 15.22 -7.44
C ILE A 269 12.23 16.39 -6.46
N THR A 270 12.92 16.15 -5.35
CA THR A 270 13.21 17.12 -4.28
C THR A 270 14.60 16.86 -3.70
N ARG A 271 14.99 17.58 -2.66
CA ARG A 271 16.24 17.29 -1.94
C ARG A 271 15.98 16.14 -0.95
N TYR A 272 16.54 14.96 -1.21
CA TYR A 272 16.40 13.76 -0.37
C TYR A 272 14.95 13.26 -0.10
N CYS A 273 13.99 13.53 -1.00
CA CYS A 273 12.57 13.19 -0.83
C CYS A 273 11.85 13.95 0.29
N PHE A 274 12.48 14.99 0.84
CA PHE A 274 11.92 15.85 1.88
C PHE A 274 11.72 17.28 1.37
N VAL A 275 10.72 17.94 1.92
CA VAL A 275 10.35 19.32 1.61
C VAL A 275 10.19 20.07 2.91
N ASP A 276 10.94 21.16 3.04
CA ASP A 276 10.90 22.06 4.18
C ASP A 276 10.30 23.43 3.77
N ARG A 277 10.27 24.38 4.71
CA ARG A 277 9.82 25.75 4.47
C ARG A 277 10.65 26.51 3.42
N ALA A 278 11.91 26.10 3.20
CA ALA A 278 12.83 26.79 2.30
C ALA A 278 12.65 26.33 0.85
N CYS A 279 11.96 25.21 0.62
CA CYS A 279 11.66 24.71 -0.71
C CYS A 279 10.82 25.72 -1.50
N ARG A 280 11.21 25.95 -2.77
CA ARG A 280 10.55 26.91 -3.67
C ARG A 280 9.80 26.26 -4.81
N SER A 281 10.12 25.01 -5.15
CA SER A 281 9.47 24.29 -6.24
C SER A 281 9.57 22.79 -6.07
N ILE A 282 8.60 22.08 -6.64
CA ILE A 282 8.60 20.63 -6.78
C ILE A 282 8.70 20.30 -8.27
N LYS A 283 9.64 19.42 -8.63
CA LYS A 283 9.83 18.99 -10.02
C LYS A 283 9.16 17.64 -10.25
N LEU A 284 8.40 17.52 -11.33
CA LEU A 284 7.81 16.26 -11.79
C LEU A 284 8.45 15.86 -13.11
N LEU A 285 9.02 14.67 -13.14
CA LEU A 285 9.47 14.01 -14.36
C LEU A 285 8.47 12.90 -14.70
N VAL A 286 7.84 12.96 -15.88
CA VAL A 286 6.98 11.89 -16.40
C VAL A 286 7.68 11.20 -17.54
N ILE A 287 7.86 9.89 -17.40
CA ILE A 287 8.46 9.03 -18.42
C ILE A 287 7.32 8.46 -19.26
N GLY A 288 7.25 8.89 -20.52
CA GLY A 288 6.14 8.64 -21.44
C GLY A 288 6.22 7.28 -22.13
N ASN A 289 7.10 7.17 -23.12
CA ASN A 289 7.35 5.92 -23.84
C ASN A 289 8.82 5.53 -23.68
N PHE A 290 9.04 4.35 -23.09
CA PHE A 290 10.38 3.83 -22.81
C PHE A 290 11.19 3.56 -24.08
N GLU A 291 10.54 3.12 -25.16
CA GLU A 291 11.21 2.80 -26.43
C GLU A 291 11.61 4.05 -27.21
N LYS A 292 10.81 5.12 -27.07
CA LYS A 292 11.05 6.40 -27.75
C LYS A 292 11.84 7.41 -26.91
N GLN A 293 12.22 7.03 -25.68
CA GLN A 293 12.86 7.91 -24.68
C GLN A 293 12.13 9.24 -24.47
N GLU A 294 10.80 9.24 -24.64
CA GLU A 294 10.00 10.45 -24.46
C GLU A 294 9.82 10.72 -22.97
N SER A 295 10.35 11.85 -22.49
CA SER A 295 10.15 12.32 -21.11
C SER A 295 9.69 13.77 -21.11
N SER A 296 8.91 14.13 -20.09
CA SER A 296 8.49 15.52 -19.86
C SER A 296 8.83 15.93 -18.44
N LYS A 297 9.42 17.12 -18.30
CA LYS A 297 9.83 17.70 -17.02
C LYS A 297 9.00 18.95 -16.76
N HIS A 298 8.37 18.98 -15.59
CA HIS A 298 7.54 20.08 -15.12
C HIS A 298 8.09 20.59 -13.80
N GLU A 299 8.06 21.90 -13.60
CA GLU A 299 8.46 22.53 -12.34
C GLU A 299 7.29 23.34 -11.79
N TYR A 300 6.84 22.97 -10.60
CA TYR A 300 5.72 23.61 -9.93
C TYR A 300 6.22 24.46 -8.78
N VAL A 301 6.11 25.78 -8.94
CA VAL A 301 6.53 26.76 -7.92
C VAL A 301 5.54 26.74 -6.76
N LEU A 302 6.07 26.62 -5.54
CA LEU A 302 5.29 26.64 -4.32
C LEU A 302 4.81 28.07 -4.00
N PRO A 303 3.57 28.25 -3.48
CA PRO A 303 3.03 29.57 -3.24
C PRO A 303 3.75 30.29 -2.09
N PRO A 304 3.69 31.64 -2.00
CA PRO A 304 4.37 32.40 -0.94
C PRO A 304 4.02 31.95 0.49
N MET A 305 2.76 31.56 0.72
CA MET A 305 2.27 31.06 2.01
C MET A 305 2.85 29.69 2.41
N TRP A 306 3.58 29.00 1.52
CA TRP A 306 4.19 27.69 1.82
C TRP A 306 5.02 27.71 3.09
N GLU A 307 5.81 28.76 3.27
CA GLU A 307 6.71 28.94 4.41
C GLU A 307 5.95 28.93 5.74
N ASP A 308 4.81 29.61 5.79
CA ASP A 308 3.94 29.70 6.98
C ASP A 308 3.17 28.40 7.23
N VAL A 309 2.68 27.76 6.16
CA VAL A 309 1.91 26.50 6.26
C VAL A 309 2.77 25.35 6.78
N VAL A 310 3.98 25.19 6.24
CA VAL A 310 4.93 24.14 6.65
C VAL A 310 5.54 24.44 8.01
N GLY A 311 5.85 25.71 8.30
CA GLY A 311 6.46 26.12 9.55
C GLY A 311 7.84 25.49 9.76
N ARG A 312 8.02 24.73 10.85
CA ARG A 312 9.31 24.06 11.17
C ARG A 312 9.35 22.58 10.75
N ALA A 313 8.32 22.10 10.06
CA ALA A 313 8.24 20.70 9.68
C ALA A 313 9.17 20.35 8.52
N GLU A 314 9.62 19.10 8.53
CA GLU A 314 10.30 18.47 7.39
C GLU A 314 9.37 17.37 6.87
N LEU A 315 8.76 17.63 5.71
CA LEU A 315 7.69 16.79 5.18
C LEU A 315 8.26 15.80 4.18
N ARG A 316 7.94 14.51 4.34
CA ARG A 316 8.23 13.51 3.30
C ARG A 316 7.23 13.66 2.17
N LEU A 317 7.74 13.65 0.94
CA LEU A 317 6.91 13.59 -0.24
C LEU A 317 6.33 12.17 -0.40
N VAL A 318 5.00 12.05 -0.41
CA VAL A 318 4.29 10.76 -0.39
C VAL A 318 3.94 10.32 -1.80
N GLY A 319 3.43 11.24 -2.61
CA GLY A 319 3.06 10.97 -3.99
C GLY A 319 2.04 11.96 -4.53
N LEU A 320 1.22 11.50 -5.46
CA LEU A 320 0.20 12.28 -6.14
C LEU A 320 -1.15 11.59 -6.00
N VAL A 321 -2.22 12.36 -5.79
CA VAL A 321 -3.59 11.88 -5.87
C VAL A 321 -4.33 12.58 -7.01
N GLY A 322 -5.11 11.78 -7.74
CA GLY A 322 -5.64 12.19 -9.03
C GLY A 322 -4.47 12.54 -9.96
N THR A 323 -4.57 13.70 -10.60
CA THR A 323 -3.53 14.23 -11.47
C THR A 323 -2.82 15.46 -10.91
N ASN A 324 -3.39 16.08 -9.86
CA ASN A 324 -3.08 17.47 -9.53
C ASN A 324 -2.68 17.69 -8.08
N GLU A 325 -2.95 16.74 -7.18
CA GLU A 325 -2.69 16.93 -5.74
C GLU A 325 -1.42 16.20 -5.31
N VAL A 326 -0.35 16.95 -5.06
CA VAL A 326 0.85 16.43 -4.42
C VAL A 326 0.59 16.29 -2.93
N VAL A 327 0.86 15.11 -2.39
CA VAL A 327 0.67 14.80 -0.96
C VAL A 327 2.03 14.72 -0.28
N LEU A 328 2.17 15.48 0.81
CA LEU A 328 3.31 15.47 1.70
C LEU A 328 2.86 15.16 3.12
N SER A 329 3.71 14.55 3.93
CA SER A 329 3.34 14.21 5.31
C SER A 329 4.53 14.13 6.25
N ASP A 330 4.26 14.39 7.51
CA ASP A 330 5.06 14.01 8.67
C ASP A 330 4.15 13.30 9.70
N PRO A 331 4.66 12.87 10.86
CA PRO A 331 3.83 12.21 11.88
C PRO A 331 2.70 13.06 12.48
N SER A 332 2.71 14.38 12.31
CA SER A 332 1.75 15.34 12.87
C SER A 332 0.74 15.88 11.86
N GLN A 333 1.06 15.84 10.56
CA GLN A 333 0.25 16.50 9.54
C GLN A 333 0.41 15.88 8.15
N VAL A 334 -0.61 16.11 7.32
CA VAL A 334 -0.60 15.90 5.88
C VAL A 334 -0.83 17.24 5.19
N ILE A 335 -0.03 17.54 4.17
CA ILE A 335 -0.20 18.72 3.32
C ILE A 335 -0.54 18.28 1.91
N TYR A 336 -1.58 18.88 1.37
CA TYR A 336 -2.02 18.73 -0.02
C TYR A 336 -1.67 20.00 -0.77
N TYR A 337 -0.89 19.86 -1.84
CA TYR A 337 -0.57 20.95 -2.75
C TYR A 337 -1.18 20.66 -4.12
N ASN A 338 -2.12 21.49 -4.53
CA ASN A 338 -2.73 21.39 -5.84
C ASN A 338 -1.88 22.15 -6.86
N ILE A 339 -1.33 21.44 -7.85
CA ILE A 339 -0.41 22.00 -8.85
C ILE A 339 -1.08 22.93 -9.86
N GLU A 340 -2.39 22.80 -10.07
CA GLU A 340 -3.16 23.64 -11.01
C GLU A 340 -3.60 24.94 -10.36
N THR A 341 -4.26 24.83 -9.19
CA THR A 341 -4.80 26.00 -8.47
C THR A 341 -3.74 26.70 -7.61
N ARG A 342 -2.60 26.03 -7.37
CA ARG A 342 -1.57 26.41 -6.38
C ARG A 342 -2.09 26.51 -4.95
N GLY A 343 -3.26 25.94 -4.69
CA GLY A 343 -3.84 25.84 -3.35
C GLY A 343 -3.02 24.90 -2.46
N VAL A 344 -2.91 25.26 -1.19
CA VAL A 344 -2.26 24.42 -0.18
C VAL A 344 -3.27 24.20 0.94
N ALA A 345 -3.53 22.95 1.27
CA ALA A 345 -4.35 22.57 2.41
C ALA A 345 -3.52 21.78 3.40
N LYS A 346 -3.64 22.14 4.68
CA LYS A 346 -2.96 21.49 5.79
C LYS A 346 -3.98 20.76 6.64
N VAL A 347 -3.68 19.51 6.92
CA VAL A 347 -4.52 18.61 7.71
C VAL A 347 -3.73 18.07 8.88
N ALA A 348 -4.18 18.36 10.10
CA ALA A 348 -3.55 17.82 11.30
C ALA A 348 -3.98 16.36 11.51
N ILE A 349 -3.02 15.50 11.87
CA ILE A 349 -3.28 14.10 12.21
C ILE A 349 -3.43 13.97 13.73
N GLN A 350 -4.61 13.58 14.18
CA GLN A 350 -4.85 13.29 15.60
C GLN A 350 -4.66 11.80 15.89
N GLY A 351 -4.18 11.45 17.09
CA GLY A 351 -4.06 10.06 17.54
C GLY A 351 -2.75 9.35 17.12
N ILE A 352 -1.79 10.08 16.57
CA ILE A 352 -0.42 9.58 16.39
C ILE A 352 0.39 9.84 17.67
N GLU A 353 0.90 8.78 18.28
CA GLU A 353 1.82 8.82 19.42
C GLU A 353 3.28 8.55 18.98
N ALA A 354 3.61 8.87 17.73
CA ALA A 354 4.96 8.67 17.20
C ALA A 354 5.90 9.73 17.77
N SER A 355 7.07 9.30 18.26
CA SER A 355 8.14 10.25 18.57
C SER A 355 8.77 10.76 17.27
N PRO A 356 9.44 11.93 17.27
CA PRO A 356 10.18 12.43 16.11
C PRO A 356 11.25 11.46 15.59
N GLU A 357 11.71 10.53 16.44
CA GLU A 357 12.74 9.53 16.13
C GLU A 357 12.16 8.23 15.54
N CYS A 358 10.83 8.08 15.49
CA CYS A 358 10.18 6.89 14.95
C CYS A 358 10.23 6.87 13.42
N GLU A 359 10.58 5.72 12.84
CA GLU A 359 10.39 5.49 11.40
C GLU A 359 8.90 5.60 11.04
N PHE A 360 8.54 6.61 10.25
CA PHE A 360 7.19 6.91 9.79
C PHE A 360 7.09 6.78 8.26
N ALA A 361 6.02 6.14 7.80
CA ALA A 361 5.72 6.00 6.38
C ALA A 361 4.23 6.23 6.12
N THR A 362 3.95 6.99 5.07
CA THR A 362 2.60 7.23 4.56
C THR A 362 2.45 6.55 3.21
N PHE A 363 1.32 5.92 2.96
CA PHE A 363 0.97 5.34 1.67
C PHE A 363 -0.38 5.86 1.19
N LEU A 364 -0.43 6.21 -0.09
CA LEU A 364 -1.67 6.59 -0.77
C LEU A 364 -2.40 5.34 -1.27
N HIS A 365 -3.71 5.47 -1.47
CA HIS A 365 -4.57 4.44 -2.07
C HIS A 365 -4.50 3.09 -1.35
N HIS A 366 -4.42 3.12 -0.01
CA HIS A 366 -4.62 1.92 0.78
C HIS A 366 -6.03 1.40 0.58
N ILE A 367 -6.13 0.10 0.32
CA ILE A 367 -7.39 -0.61 0.17
C ILE A 367 -7.50 -1.53 1.38
N GLU A 368 -8.59 -1.39 2.14
CA GLU A 368 -8.89 -2.31 3.24
C GLU A 368 -9.38 -3.65 2.67
N ASP A 369 -8.45 -4.52 2.27
CA ASP A 369 -8.78 -5.89 1.91
C ASP A 369 -8.84 -6.78 3.16
N LEU A 370 -9.91 -7.53 3.33
CA LEU A 370 -10.09 -8.49 4.43
C LEU A 370 -9.51 -9.88 4.09
N LYS A 371 -9.08 -10.12 2.86
CA LYS A 371 -8.60 -11.42 2.39
C LYS A 371 -7.08 -11.45 2.27
N LEU A 372 -6.38 -11.57 3.40
CA LEU A 372 -5.05 -12.19 3.35
C LEU A 372 -5.20 -13.62 2.84
N ALA A 373 -6.12 -14.39 3.42
CA ALA A 373 -6.19 -15.85 3.37
C ALA A 373 -6.25 -16.52 1.97
N GLN A 374 -6.51 -15.80 0.88
CA GLN A 374 -6.41 -16.38 -0.48
C GLN A 374 -4.99 -16.33 -1.04
N ALA A 375 -4.16 -15.36 -0.65
CA ALA A 375 -2.75 -15.30 -1.06
C ALA A 375 -1.83 -16.27 -0.28
N PHE A 376 -2.37 -16.99 0.72
CA PHE A 376 -1.64 -17.93 1.60
C PHE A 376 -2.23 -19.34 1.59
N LYS A 377 -3.25 -19.60 0.76
CA LYS A 377 -3.78 -20.95 0.53
C LYS A 377 -3.12 -21.62 -0.66
#